data_AF-A0A0L6J343-F1
#
_entry.id   AF-A0A0L6J343-F1
#
_cell.length_a   1.000
_cell.length_b   1.000
_cell.length_c   1.000
_cell.angle_alpha   90.00
_cell.angle_beta   90.00
_cell.angle_gamma   90.00
#
_symmetry.space_group_name_H-M   'P 1'
#
loop_
_entity.id
_entity.type
_entity.pdbx_description
1 polymer ?
#
loop_
_entity_poly.entity_id
_entity_poly.type
_entity_poly.pdbx_seq_one_letter_code
_entity_poly.pdbx_strand_id
1 'polypeptide(L)' 'ALPTDSFLNFFRSSAVTLKVEGLYVNLERGTRNQGALVVNAANNFPVAYSNVGRRDDEFAVVRAGLNYKFGSY' A
#
# COMPACT_ATOMS: atom_id res chain seq x y z
N ALA A 1 30.44 13.02 30.34
CA ALA A 1 29.11 12.85 29.71
C ALA A 1 29.31 12.13 28.38
N LEU A 2 28.53 11.08 28.09
CA LEU A 2 28.58 10.45 26.78
C LEU A 2 27.84 11.34 25.75
N PRO A 3 28.36 11.53 24.54
CA PRO A 3 27.68 12.33 23.52
C PRO A 3 26.47 11.54 23.00
N THR A 4 25.27 12.06 23.21
CA THR A 4 24.05 11.58 22.55
C THR A 4 23.79 12.38 21.26
N ASP A 5 24.83 12.54 20.44
CA ASP A 5 24.68 13.10 19.09
C ASP A 5 23.96 12.07 18.23
N SER A 6 22.63 12.17 18.26
CA SER A 6 21.71 11.35 17.49
C SER A 6 21.99 11.56 16.01
N PHE A 7 22.26 10.47 15.28
CA PHE A 7 22.61 10.47 13.85
C PHE A 7 21.57 11.12 12.92
N LEU A 8 20.40 11.51 13.45
CA LEU A 8 19.32 12.18 12.74
C LEU A 8 19.42 13.72 12.74
N ASN A 9 20.54 14.29 13.17
CA ASN A 9 20.73 15.74 13.20
C ASN A 9 21.83 16.20 12.21
N PHE A 10 21.55 16.08 10.92
CA PHE A 10 22.43 16.56 9.84
C PHE A 10 22.30 18.07 9.54
N PHE A 11 21.32 18.77 10.12
CA PHE A 11 21.17 20.21 9.96
C PHE A 11 21.60 20.92 11.24
N ARG A 12 22.87 21.27 11.26
CA ARG A 12 23.34 22.40 12.08
C ARG A 12 22.53 23.64 11.64
N SER A 13 21.43 23.93 12.35
CA SER A 13 20.55 25.12 12.25
C SER A 13 19.23 24.99 11.44
N SER A 14 18.15 24.65 12.14
CA SER A 14 16.82 25.33 12.14
C SER A 14 16.00 25.64 10.87
N ALA A 15 16.24 25.04 9.69
CA ALA A 15 15.47 25.42 8.50
C ALA A 15 14.92 24.29 7.62
N VAL A 16 15.24 23.01 7.85
CA VAL A 16 14.82 21.92 6.95
C VAL A 16 14.06 20.83 7.66
N THR A 17 12.90 20.45 7.14
CA THR A 17 12.08 19.35 7.67
C THR A 17 11.69 18.39 6.56
N LEU A 18 12.00 17.12 6.75
CA LEU A 18 11.58 16.01 5.88
C LEU A 18 10.30 15.37 6.45
N LYS A 19 9.38 15.01 5.56
CA LYS A 19 8.14 14.30 5.87
C LYS A 19 7.97 13.16 4.87
N VAL A 20 7.60 11.98 5.35
CA VAL A 20 7.23 10.84 4.52
C VAL A 20 6.01 10.19 5.15
N GLU A 21 4.97 9.97 4.36
CA GLU A 21 3.75 9.29 4.77
C GLU A 21 3.35 8.28 3.69
N GLY A 22 2.80 7.15 4.12
CA GLY A 22 2.38 6.08 3.24
C GLY A 22 1.01 5.56 3.67
N LEU A 23 0.17 5.27 2.68
CA LEU A 23 -1.11 4.60 2.87
C LEU A 23 -1.09 3.30 2.06
N TYR A 24 -1.37 2.20 2.74
CA TYR A 24 -1.54 0.89 2.14
C TYR A 24 -2.99 0.46 2.35
N VAL A 25 -3.65 0.01 1.29
CA VAL A 25 -5.02 -0.49 1.36
C VAL A 25 -5.12 -1.83 0.67
N ASN A 26 -5.59 -2.82 1.43
CA ASN A 26 -5.93 -4.14 0.94
C ASN A 26 -7.46 -4.29 1.02
N LEU A 27 -8.10 -4.49 -0.14
CA LEU A 27 -9.55 -4.73 -0.22
C LEU A 27 -9.90 -6.22 -0.45
N GLU A 28 -9.01 -7.16 -0.10
CA GLU A 28 -9.28 -8.59 -0.25
C GLU A 28 -10.57 -8.97 0.48
N ARG A 29 -11.54 -9.44 -0.31
CA ARG A 29 -12.91 -9.67 0.16
C ARG A 29 -13.28 -11.15 0.08
N GLY A 30 -12.51 -12.01 0.73
CA GLY A 30 -12.87 -13.43 0.95
C GLY A 30 -13.32 -14.17 -0.32
N THR A 31 -12.81 -13.80 -1.49
CA THR A 31 -13.35 -14.07 -2.83
C THR A 31 -12.96 -15.48 -3.32
N ARG A 32 -12.81 -16.44 -2.40
CA ARG A 32 -12.14 -17.74 -2.64
C ARG A 32 -12.89 -18.67 -3.59
N ASN A 33 -14.20 -18.43 -3.81
CA ASN A 33 -15.05 -19.23 -4.71
C ASN A 33 -15.81 -18.36 -5.72
N GLN A 34 -15.23 -17.25 -6.16
CA GLN A 34 -15.92 -16.31 -7.03
C GLN A 34 -15.78 -16.72 -8.48
N GLY A 35 -16.76 -17.48 -8.93
CA GLY A 35 -16.89 -18.03 -10.26
C GLY A 35 -18.22 -18.73 -10.39
N ALA A 36 -18.75 -18.80 -11.60
CA ALA A 36 -19.96 -19.56 -11.89
C ALA A 36 -19.55 -20.94 -12.42
N LEU A 37 -20.01 -21.99 -11.74
CA LEU A 37 -19.88 -23.37 -12.20
C LEU A 37 -21.27 -23.87 -12.61
N VAL A 38 -21.42 -24.28 -13.86
CA VAL A 38 -22.63 -24.94 -14.34
C VAL A 38 -22.33 -26.43 -14.51
N VAL A 39 -23.10 -27.26 -13.81
CA VAL A 39 -23.02 -28.72 -13.87
C VAL A 39 -24.28 -29.30 -14.49
N ASN A 40 -24.11 -30.36 -15.29
CA ASN A 40 -25.22 -31.19 -15.69
C ASN A 40 -25.61 -32.07 -14.51
N ALA A 41 -26.80 -31.84 -13.94
CA ALA A 41 -27.27 -32.54 -12.75
C ALA A 41 -27.47 -34.04 -12.95
N ALA A 42 -27.67 -34.51 -14.19
CA ALA A 42 -27.94 -35.92 -14.48
C ALA A 42 -26.70 -36.82 -14.30
N ASN A 43 -25.49 -36.27 -14.47
CA ASN A 43 -24.23 -37.02 -14.39
C ASN A 43 -23.14 -36.31 -13.58
N ASN A 44 -23.49 -35.20 -12.92
CA ASN A 44 -22.60 -34.35 -12.14
C ASN A 44 -21.34 -33.89 -12.92
N PHE A 45 -21.49 -33.69 -14.24
CA PHE A 45 -20.40 -33.32 -15.13
C PHE A 45 -20.39 -31.81 -15.39
N PRO A 46 -19.25 -31.12 -15.26
CA PRO A 46 -19.17 -29.68 -15.53
C PRO A 46 -19.32 -29.39 -17.03
N VAL A 47 -20.21 -28.46 -17.38
CA VAL A 47 -20.49 -28.10 -18.80
C VAL A 47 -20.05 -26.68 -19.15
N ALA A 48 -19.93 -25.80 -18.15
CA ALA A 48 -19.37 -24.46 -18.33
C ALA A 48 -18.75 -23.98 -17.02
N TYR A 49 -17.66 -23.24 -17.15
CA TYR A 49 -16.97 -22.58 -16.05
C TYR A 49 -16.65 -21.14 -16.45
N SER A 50 -16.99 -20.20 -15.57
CA SER A 50 -16.58 -18.80 -15.70
C SER A 50 -15.74 -18.41 -14.51
N ASN A 51 -14.47 -18.13 -14.77
CA ASN A 51 -13.60 -17.51 -13.80
C ASN A 51 -13.93 -16.02 -13.75
N VAL A 52 -14.65 -15.58 -12.70
CA VAL A 52 -14.74 -14.15 -12.42
C VAL A 52 -13.38 -13.77 -11.89
N GLY A 53 -12.52 -13.26 -12.78
CA GLY A 53 -11.13 -12.97 -12.50
C GLY A 53 -10.99 -12.26 -11.17
N ARG A 54 -10.14 -12.82 -10.30
CA ARG A 54 -9.75 -12.18 -9.05
C ARG A 54 -9.25 -10.79 -9.41
N ARG A 55 -9.96 -9.76 -8.96
CA ARG A 55 -9.44 -8.40 -9.05
C ARG A 55 -8.54 -8.22 -7.85
N ASP A 56 -7.25 -8.03 -8.11
CA ASP A 56 -6.29 -7.62 -7.10
C ASP A 56 -6.58 -6.15 -6.79
N ASP A 57 -7.60 -5.92 -5.97
CA ASP A 57 -8.05 -4.59 -5.54
C ASP A 57 -7.14 -4.08 -4.41
N GLU A 58 -5.84 -3.98 -4.68
CA GLU A 58 -4.81 -3.52 -3.75
C GLU A 58 -4.10 -2.30 -4.33
N PHE A 59 -3.86 -1.29 -3.50
CA PHE A 59 -3.05 -0.15 -3.90
C PHE A 59 -2.29 0.45 -2.72
N ALA A 60 -1.15 1.06 -3.05
CA ALA A 60 -0.33 1.80 -2.12
C ALA A 60 -0.06 3.19 -2.67
N VAL A 61 -0.04 4.18 -1.78
CA VAL A 61 0.34 5.56 -2.11
C VAL A 61 1.40 5.99 -1.13
N VAL A 62 2.48 6.56 -1.66
CA VAL A 62 3.56 7.15 -0.85
C VAL A 62 3.66 8.63 -1.18
N ARG A 63 3.77 9.45 -0.14
CA ARG A 63 4.01 10.89 -0.27
C ARG A 63 5.25 11.25 0.53
N ALA A 64 6.14 12.02 -0.09
CA ALA A 64 7.28 12.63 0.57
C ALA A 64 7.26 14.15 0.37
N GLY A 65 7.75 14.88 1.36
CA GLY A 65 7.80 16.34 1.34
C GLY A 65 9.03 16.88 2.04
N LEU A 66 9.63 17.90 1.46
CA LEU A 66 10.74 18.66 2.03
C LEU A 66 10.25 20.09 2.26
N ASN A 67 10.54 20.63 3.44
CA ASN A 67 10.24 22.01 3.79
C ASN A 67 11.56 22.71 4.06
N TYR A 68 11.77 23.87 3.44
CA TYR A 68 12.93 24.73 3.68
C TYR A 68 12.45 26.12 4.07
N LYS A 69 12.93 26.64 5.20
CA LYS A 69 12.67 28.02 5.64
C LYS A 69 13.77 28.95 5.14
N PHE A 70 13.44 29.82 4.20
CA PHE A 70 14.34 30.89 3.75
C PHE A 70 14.35 32.03 4.78
N GLY A 71 15.55 32.47 5.18
CA GLY A 71 15.77 33.63 6.05
C GLY A 71 17.21 34.10 5.91
N SER A 72 17.41 35.42 5.91
CA SER A 72 18.74 36.03 5.87
C SER A 72 19.51 35.70 7.14
N TYR A 73 20.76 35.32 6.96
CA TYR A 73 21.81 35.39 7.98
C TYR A 73 21.82 36.74 8.71
#